data_AF-A0A6C0L7Z0-F1
#
_entry.id   AF-A0A6C0L7Z0-F1
#
_cell.length_a   1.000
_cell.length_b   1.000
_cell.length_c   1.000
_cell.angle_alpha   90.00
_cell.angle_beta   90.00
_cell.angle_gamma   90.00
#
_symmetry.space_group_name_H-M   'P 1'
#
loop_
_entity.id
_entity.type
_entity.pdbx_description
1 polymer ?
#
loop_
_entity_poly.entity_id
_entity_poly.type
_entity_poly.pdbx_seq_one_letter_code
_entity_poly.pdbx_strand_id
1 'polypeptide(L)'
;MWTFLVAGIVYLFGIAIVLVIRPSYMFTPDGMWKEFGIEKGDEYTLCPFWLFCIVWAFLSYTLVAVLEGVGKNSQRNSYENGEELVNHPSGPVELPKGYYVLNNKASRLAGVPKYVYLGQENPNE
;
A
#
# COMPACT_ATOMS: atom_id res chain seq x y z
N MET A 1 7.39 -2.58 -2.95
CA MET A 1 8.65 -2.46 -2.21
C MET A 1 8.70 -1.16 -1.41
N TRP A 2 8.36 -0.01 -2.00
CA TRP A 2 8.28 1.27 -1.28
C TRP A 2 7.35 1.25 -0.05
N THR A 3 6.19 0.57 -0.15
CA THR A 3 5.26 0.29 0.95
C THR A 3 5.95 -0.17 2.24
N PHE A 4 6.84 -1.16 2.12
CA PHE A 4 7.54 -1.74 3.26
C PHE A 4 8.52 -0.76 3.89
N LEU A 5 9.17 0.08 3.07
CA LEU A 5 10.10 1.10 3.55
C LEU A 5 9.36 2.18 4.35
N VAL A 6 8.24 2.70 3.81
CA VAL A 6 7.42 3.69 4.50
C VAL A 6 6.82 3.12 5.79
N ALA A 7 6.30 1.89 5.75
CA ALA A 7 5.81 1.19 6.94
C ALA A 7 6.92 0.98 7.99
N GLY A 8 8.15 0.70 7.56
CA GLY A 8 9.31 0.61 8.44
C GLY A 8 9.62 1.92 9.15
N ILE A 9 9.55 3.05 8.44
CA ILE A 9 9.76 4.38 9.03
C ILE A 9 8.66 4.71 10.06
N VAL A 10 7.39 4.47 9.72
CA VAL A 10 6.26 4.69 10.64
C VAL A 10 6.38 3.80 11.87
N TYR A 11 6.82 2.56 11.69
CA TYR A 11 7.09 1.62 12.77
C TYR A 11 8.17 2.16 13.74
N LEU A 12 9.33 2.58 13.21
CA LEU A 12 10.42 3.14 14.00
C LEU A 12 10.01 4.42 14.73
N PHE A 13 9.24 5.29 14.08
CA PHE A 13 8.74 6.52 14.70
C PHE A 13 7.84 6.23 15.90
N GLY A 14 6.91 5.27 15.76
CA GLY A 14 6.06 4.86 16.89
C GLY A 14 6.85 4.25 18.04
N ILE A 15 7.88 3.45 17.76
CA ILE A 15 8.80 2.94 18.79
C ILE A 15 9.52 4.08 19.49
N ALA A 16 10.07 5.04 18.74
CA ALA A 16 10.79 6.17 19.29
C ALA A 16 9.89 6.98 20.25
N ILE A 17 8.63 7.21 19.88
CA ILE A 17 7.65 7.88 20.74
C ILE A 17 7.46 7.12 22.06
N VAL A 18 7.26 5.80 22.00
CA VAL A 18 7.05 4.98 23.21
C VAL A 18 8.28 5.01 24.12
N LEU A 19 9.49 4.96 23.54
CA LEU A 19 10.74 5.04 24.30
C LEU A 19 11.00 6.41 24.94
N VAL A 20 10.46 7.49 24.35
CA VAL A 20 10.53 8.84 24.92
C VAL A 20 9.50 9.03 26.03
N ILE A 21 8.26 8.58 25.81
CA ILE A 21 7.18 8.73 26.78
C ILE A 21 7.39 7.81 27.99
N ARG A 22 8.07 6.67 27.81
CA ARG A 22 8.30 5.63 28.84
C ARG A 22 7.05 5.38 29.69
N PRO A 23 5.95 4.92 29.08
CA PRO A 23 4.70 4.75 29.80
C PRO A 23 4.88 3.80 31.00
N SER A 24 4.36 4.18 32.17
CA SER A 24 4.43 3.42 33.42
C SER A 24 3.83 2.01 33.36
N TYR A 25 3.06 1.73 32.30
CA TYR A 25 2.52 0.41 32.01
C TYR A 25 3.58 -0.61 31.54
N MET A 26 4.64 -0.15 30.87
CA MET A 26 5.72 -1.00 30.32
C MET A 26 7.07 -0.74 30.97
N PHE A 27 7.21 0.40 31.66
CA PHE A 27 8.45 0.84 32.30
C PHE A 27 8.22 1.01 33.80
N THR A 28 9.21 0.60 34.59
CA THR A 28 9.27 0.92 36.02
C THR A 28 9.63 2.40 36.23
N PRO A 29 9.40 2.97 37.43
CA PRO A 29 9.83 4.33 37.75
C PRO A 29 11.34 4.56 37.53
N ASP A 30 12.13 3.50 37.69
CA ASP A 30 13.59 3.51 37.45
C ASP A 30 13.97 3.47 35.96
N GLY A 31 12.98 3.35 35.07
CA GLY A 31 13.19 3.28 33.62
C GLY A 31 13.59 1.90 33.10
N MET A 32 13.53 0.87 33.95
CA MET A 32 13.74 -0.53 33.55
C MET A 32 12.48 -1.05 32.86
N TRP A 33 12.65 -2.05 31.99
CA TRP A 33 11.52 -2.68 31.33
C TRP A 33 10.83 -3.64 32.29
N LYS A 34 9.50 -3.57 32.37
CA LYS A 34 8.72 -4.52 33.15
C LYS A 34 8.76 -5.90 32.49
N GLU A 35 8.86 -6.94 33.32
CA GLU A 35 8.87 -8.31 32.86
C GLU A 35 7.45 -8.76 32.49
N PHE A 36 7.34 -9.76 31.61
CA PHE A 36 6.05 -10.36 31.35
C PHE A 36 5.64 -11.25 32.53
N GLY A 37 4.49 -10.96 33.14
CA GLY A 37 4.01 -11.74 34.27
C GLY A 37 2.55 -11.47 34.59
N ILE A 38 1.89 -12.47 35.17
CA ILE A 38 0.52 -12.38 35.72
C ILE A 38 0.56 -12.08 37.22
N GLU A 39 1.77 -12.08 37.80
CA GLU A 39 1.98 -11.81 39.22
C GLU A 39 1.61 -10.37 39.58
N LYS A 40 1.12 -10.19 40.80
CA LYS A 40 0.76 -8.88 41.33
C LYS A 40 2.02 -8.22 41.89
N GLY A 41 2.68 -7.42 41.07
CA GLY A 41 3.82 -6.58 41.44
C GLY A 41 4.00 -5.45 40.42
N ASP A 42 4.66 -4.36 40.82
CA ASP A 42 4.90 -3.22 39.91
C ASP A 42 6.00 -3.53 38.86
N GLU A 43 6.66 -4.68 38.99
CA GLU A 43 7.70 -5.17 38.09
C GLU A 43 7.14 -5.95 36.89
N TYR A 44 5.86 -6.35 36.94
CA TYR A 44 5.23 -7.20 35.92
C TYR A 44 4.21 -6.45 35.07
N THR A 45 4.13 -6.81 33.79
CA THR A 45 3.12 -6.31 32.85
C THR A 45 2.57 -7.43 31.98
N LEU A 46 1.29 -7.34 31.64
CA LEU A 46 0.64 -8.27 30.69
C LEU A 46 1.08 -7.99 29.26
N CYS A 47 1.53 -6.78 28.95
CA CYS A 47 1.91 -6.37 27.60
C CYS A 47 3.32 -5.78 27.61
N PRO A 48 4.36 -6.63 27.50
CA PRO A 48 5.74 -6.19 27.46
C PRO A 48 6.05 -5.46 26.16
N PHE A 49 7.16 -4.73 26.15
CA PHE A 49 7.59 -3.93 24.99
C PHE A 49 7.66 -4.75 23.69
N TRP A 50 8.14 -5.99 23.75
CA TRP A 50 8.22 -6.85 22.55
C TRP A 50 6.84 -7.18 21.96
N LEU A 51 5.82 -7.37 22.80
CA LEU A 51 4.45 -7.65 22.35
C LEU A 51 3.85 -6.42 21.68
N PHE A 52 4.10 -5.23 22.26
CA PHE A 52 3.78 -3.97 21.62
C PHE A 52 4.46 -3.85 20.24
N CYS A 53 5.75 -4.15 20.12
CA CYS A 53 6.47 -4.08 18.84
C CYS A 53 5.84 -4.97 17.76
N ILE A 54 5.47 -6.21 18.09
CA ILE A 54 4.83 -7.11 17.12
C ILE A 54 3.49 -6.54 16.66
N VAL A 55 2.63 -6.12 17.59
CA VAL A 55 1.31 -5.54 17.26
C VAL A 55 1.48 -4.26 16.44
N TRP A 56 2.41 -3.40 16.85
CA TRP A 56 2.71 -2.15 16.15
C TRP A 56 3.26 -2.38 14.74
N ALA A 57 4.03 -3.45 14.50
CA ALA A 57 4.50 -3.80 13.17
C ALA A 57 3.34 -4.11 12.21
N PHE A 58 2.35 -4.89 12.67
CA PHE A 58 1.14 -5.17 11.89
C PHE A 58 0.30 -3.90 11.67
N LEU A 59 0.11 -3.09 12.71
CA LEU A 59 -0.64 -1.82 12.60
C LEU A 59 0.03 -0.84 11.64
N SER A 60 1.36 -0.69 11.70
CA SER A 60 2.09 0.20 10.80
C SER A 60 1.94 -0.22 9.34
N TYR A 61 2.12 -1.51 9.06
CA TYR A 61 1.96 -2.03 7.69
C TYR A 61 0.53 -1.87 7.18
N THR A 62 -0.47 -2.24 7.98
CA THR A 62 -1.89 -2.12 7.60
C THR A 62 -2.29 -0.66 7.36
N LEU A 63 -1.84 0.26 8.21
CA LEU A 63 -2.08 1.70 8.06
C LEU A 63 -1.54 2.21 6.71
N VAL A 64 -0.28 1.91 6.38
CA VAL A 64 0.32 2.32 5.09
C VAL A 64 -0.38 1.66 3.91
N ALA A 65 -0.71 0.37 4.01
CA ALA A 65 -1.42 -0.36 2.95
C ALA A 65 -2.81 0.22 2.66
N VAL A 66 -3.56 0.60 3.70
CA VAL A 66 -4.88 1.23 3.57
C VAL A 66 -4.75 2.61 2.93
N LEU A 67 -3.81 3.45 3.38
CA LEU A 67 -3.57 4.77 2.82
C LEU A 67 -3.20 4.72 1.33
N GLU A 68 -2.37 3.77 0.92
CA GLU A 68 -2.09 3.55 -0.50
C GLU A 68 -3.32 3.06 -1.28
N GLY A 69 -4.16 2.21 -0.69
CA GLY A 69 -5.41 1.75 -1.30
C GLY A 69 -6.38 2.90 -1.56
N VAL A 70 -6.51 3.83 -0.59
CA VAL A 70 -7.31 5.05 -0.73
C VAL A 70 -6.76 5.95 -1.84
N GLY A 71 -5.44 6.16 -1.90
CA GLY A 71 -4.81 6.99 -2.94
C GLY A 71 -4.98 6.43 -4.37
N LYS A 72 -4.90 5.10 -4.54
CA LYS A 72 -5.05 4.44 -5.85
C LYS A 72 -6.50 4.48 -6.37
N ASN A 73 -7.49 4.38 -5.49
CA ASN A 73 -8.90 4.50 -5.87
C ASN A 73 -9.24 5.87 -6.47
N SER A 74 -8.57 6.93 -6.02
CA SER A 74 -8.79 8.29 -6.54
C SER A 74 -8.28 8.47 -7.99
N GLN A 75 -7.17 7.82 -8.36
CA GLN A 75 -6.69 7.85 -9.76
C GLN A 75 -7.52 6.95 -10.69
N ARG A 76 -8.07 5.83 -10.21
CA ARG A 76 -8.94 4.95 -11.00
C ARG A 76 -10.15 5.69 -11.56
N ASN A 77 -10.81 6.50 -10.72
CA ASN A 77 -12.01 7.25 -11.11
C ASN A 77 -11.77 8.34 -12.17
N SER A 78 -10.52 8.80 -12.34
CA SER A 78 -10.19 9.81 -13.37
C SER A 78 -9.90 9.21 -14.74
N TYR A 79 -9.54 7.92 -14.83
CA TYR A 79 -9.30 7.24 -16.11
C TYR A 79 -10.53 6.48 -16.63
N GLU A 80 -11.52 6.16 -15.78
CA GLU A 80 -12.78 5.52 -16.18
C GLU A 80 -13.76 6.49 -16.87
N ASN A 81 -13.64 7.80 -16.66
CA ASN A 81 -14.48 8.82 -17.32
C ASN A 81 -14.01 9.21 -18.73
N GLY A 82 -13.01 8.52 -19.29
CA GLY A 82 -12.45 8.76 -20.62
C GLY A 82 -12.82 7.71 -21.67
N GLU A 83 -13.73 6.78 -21.38
CA GLU A 83 -14.24 5.85 -22.40
C GLU A 83 -15.29 6.54 -23.27
N GLU A 84 -14.80 7.21 -24.31
CA GLU A 84 -15.60 7.50 -25.49
C GLU A 84 -16.02 6.14 -26.10
N LEU A 85 -17.33 5.89 -26.17
CA LEU A 85 -17.94 4.67 -26.69
C LEU A 85 -17.54 4.44 -28.15
N VAL A 86 -16.42 3.76 -28.39
CA VAL A 86 -16.06 3.25 -29.72
C VAL A 86 -16.90 2.00 -29.97
N ASN A 87 -17.97 2.21 -30.72
CA ASN A 87 -18.91 1.20 -31.20
C ASN A 87 -18.12 0.07 -31.90
N HIS A 88 -18.04 -1.12 -31.30
CA HIS A 88 -17.35 -2.29 -31.88
C HIS A 88 -18.20 -2.91 -33.00
N PRO A 89 -17.76 -2.89 -34.26
CA PRO A 89 -18.39 -3.70 -35.29
C PRO A 89 -17.96 -5.16 -35.10
N SER A 90 -18.94 -6.05 -34.98
CA SER A 90 -18.78 -7.50 -34.80
C SER A 90 -18.39 -8.22 -36.11
N GLY A 91 -17.27 -7.82 -36.72
CA GLY A 91 -16.70 -8.43 -37.92
C GLY A 91 -15.19 -8.65 -37.78
N PRO A 92 -14.55 -9.38 -38.72
CA PRO A 92 -13.10 -9.49 -38.76
C PRO A 92 -12.51 -8.09 -39.01
N VAL A 93 -11.96 -7.49 -37.95
CA VAL A 93 -11.32 -6.18 -38.01
C VAL A 93 -9.96 -6.35 -38.67
N GLU A 94 -9.82 -5.89 -39.92
CA GLU A 94 -8.51 -5.74 -40.55
C GLU A 94 -7.74 -4.63 -39.83
N LEU A 95 -6.73 -5.02 -39.06
CA LEU A 95 -5.90 -4.10 -38.30
C LEU A 95 -4.97 -3.32 -39.25
N PRO A 96 -4.86 -1.99 -39.11
CA PRO A 96 -3.89 -1.20 -39.86
C PRO A 96 -2.48 -1.76 -39.69
N LYS A 97 -1.70 -1.77 -40.77
CA LYS A 97 -0.30 -2.22 -40.74
C LYS A 97 0.50 -1.24 -39.89
N GLY A 98 1.14 -1.74 -38.84
CA GLY A 98 1.95 -0.93 -37.93
C GLY A 98 2.38 -1.72 -36.70
N TYR A 99 3.01 -1.03 -35.75
CA TYR A 99 3.55 -1.65 -34.56
C TYR A 99 2.58 -1.48 -33.39
N TYR A 100 2.14 -2.58 -32.80
CA TYR A 100 1.30 -2.58 -31.60
C TYR A 100 2.18 -2.84 -30.39
N VAL A 101 2.37 -1.83 -29.55
CA VAL A 101 3.19 -1.95 -28.34
C VAL A 101 2.29 -2.16 -27.14
N LEU A 102 2.54 -3.23 -26.39
CA LEU A 102 1.82 -3.50 -25.15
C LEU A 102 2.10 -2.38 -24.14
N ASN A 103 1.05 -1.68 -23.73
CA ASN A 103 1.15 -0.71 -22.65
C ASN A 103 1.06 -1.45 -21.32
N ASN A 104 2.22 -1.85 -20.78
CA ASN A 104 2.30 -2.59 -19.52
C ASN A 104 1.65 -1.85 -18.34
N LYS A 105 1.67 -0.51 -18.33
CA LYS A 105 1.06 0.27 -17.26
C LYS A 105 -0.47 0.20 -17.35
N ALA A 106 -1.03 0.51 -18.52
CA ALA A 106 -2.47 0.45 -18.74
C ALA A 106 -3.03 -0.98 -18.64
N SER A 107 -2.27 -1.98 -19.10
CA SER A 107 -2.66 -3.40 -19.07
C SER A 107 -2.70 -3.96 -17.65
N ARG A 108 -1.68 -3.64 -16.82
CA ARG A 108 -1.66 -4.10 -15.42
C ARG A 108 -2.75 -3.46 -14.58
N LEU A 109 -3.20 -2.25 -14.96
CA LEU A 109 -4.26 -1.53 -14.26
C LEU A 109 -5.66 -2.02 -14.67
N ALA A 110 -5.88 -2.30 -15.96
CA ALA A 110 -7.17 -2.75 -16.48
C ALA A 110 -7.40 -4.27 -16.34
N GLY A 111 -6.36 -5.06 -16.08
CA GLY A 111 -6.44 -6.53 -16.04
C GLY A 111 -6.60 -7.19 -17.42
N VAL A 112 -6.71 -6.39 -18.49
CA VAL A 112 -6.75 -6.82 -19.89
C VAL A 112 -5.59 -6.18 -20.66
N PRO A 113 -4.96 -6.88 -21.61
CA PRO A 113 -3.86 -6.32 -22.39
C PRO A 113 -4.36 -5.16 -23.27
N LYS A 114 -3.79 -3.97 -23.03
CA LYS A 114 -4.02 -2.75 -23.80
C LYS A 114 -2.80 -2.44 -24.66
N TYR A 115 -3.03 -2.25 -25.95
CA TYR A 115 -1.99 -1.95 -26.93
C TYR A 115 -2.09 -0.51 -27.40
N VAL A 116 -0.94 0.10 -27.68
CA VAL A 116 -0.83 1.41 -28.32
C VAL A 116 -0.33 1.17 -29.74
N TYR A 117 -1.08 1.65 -30.72
CA TYR A 117 -0.69 1.60 -32.12
C TYR A 117 0.34 2.68 -32.44
N LEU A 118 1.42 2.28 -33.11
CA LEU A 118 2.46 3.15 -33.64
C LEU A 118 2.54 2.90 -35.15
N GLY A 119 2.00 3.82 -35.93
CA GLY A 119 2.02 3.79 -37.39
C GLY A 119 1.91 5.18 -37.98
N GLN A 120 2.06 5.27 -39.30
CA GLN A 120 1.99 6.55 -40.03
C GLN A 120 0.56 7.02 -40.27
N GLU A 121 -0.40 6.09 -40.29
CA GLU A 121 -1.81 6.36 -40.54
C GLU A 121 -2.56 6.45 -39.21
N ASN A 122 -3.39 7.47 -39.01
CA ASN A 122 -4.27 7.50 -37.85
C ASN A 122 -5.34 6.41 -38.04
N PRO A 123 -5.53 5.48 -37.09
CA PRO A 123 -6.50 4.38 -37.24
C PRO A 123 -7.97 4.85 -37.23
N ASN A 124 -8.22 6.17 -37.15
CA ASN A 124 -9.54 6.79 -37.09
C ASN A 124 -9.80 7.77 -38.26
N GLU A 125 -8.93 7.80 -39.28
CA GLU A 125 -9.16 8.51 -40.56
C GLU A 125 -9.60 7.53 -41.65
#